data_AF-A0A1V5IJ39-F1
#
_entry.id   AF-A0A1V5IJ39-F1
#
_cell.length_a   1.000
_cell.length_b   1.000
_cell.length_c   1.000
_cell.angle_alpha   90.00
_cell.angle_beta   90.00
_cell.angle_gamma   90.00
#
_symmetry.space_group_name_H-M   'P 1'
#
loop_
_entity.id
_entity.type
_entity.pdbx_description
1 polymer ?
#
loop_
_entity_poly.entity_id
_entity_poly.type
_entity_poly.pdbx_seq_one_letter_code
_entity_poly.pdbx_strand_id
1 'polypeptide(L)' 'MNDFTELTCTNLMIKLKILLKKLAPGETLSFFATREQVDNTCAPFSSNGYQVVWDQEAENRYLVRIGK' A
#
# COMPACT_ATOMS: atom_id res chain seq x y z
N MET A 1 2.47 -13.00 1.27
CA MET A 1 1.88 -11.65 1.30
C MET A 1 2.81 -10.74 2.09
N ASN A 2 3.03 -9.51 1.64
CA ASN A 2 4.01 -8.63 2.28
C ASN A 2 3.43 -8.01 3.56
N ASP A 3 4.24 -7.93 4.61
CA ASP A 3 3.88 -7.21 5.84
C ASP A 3 4.81 -6.00 6.02
N PHE A 4 4.22 -4.81 6.06
CA PHE A 4 4.94 -3.54 6.17
C PHE A 4 4.56 -2.75 7.43
N THR A 5 3.86 -3.32 8.40
CA THR A 5 3.44 -2.60 9.62
C THR A 5 4.61 -1.98 10.38
N GLU A 6 5.78 -2.61 10.34
CA GLU A 6 7.01 -2.15 11.00
C GLU A 6 7.78 -1.06 10.22
N LEU A 7 7.34 -0.72 9.00
CA LEU A 7 7.99 0.34 8.23
C LEU A 7 7.52 1.72 8.70
N THR A 8 8.41 2.70 8.67
CA THR A 8 7.97 4.10 8.71
C THR A 8 7.21 4.45 7.42
N CYS A 9 6.35 5.46 7.45
CA CYS A 9 5.62 5.94 6.27
C CYS A 9 6.57 6.26 5.10
N THR A 10 7.73 6.87 5.37
CA THR A 10 8.75 7.16 4.36
C THR A 10 9.31 5.89 3.73
N ASN A 11 9.70 4.90 4.54
CA ASN A 11 10.24 3.63 4.05
C ASN A 11 9.20 2.84 3.24
N LEU A 12 7.95 2.85 3.71
CA LEU A 12 6.83 2.27 2.99
C LEU A 12 6.64 2.93 1.61
N MET A 13 6.60 4.26 1.55
CA MET A 13 6.46 5.00 0.29
C MET A 13 7.56 4.68 -0.72
N ILE A 14 8.83 4.62 -0.27
CA ILE A 14 9.97 4.26 -1.12
C ILE A 14 9.80 2.83 -1.65
N LYS A 15 9.45 1.88 -0.77
CA LYS A 15 9.26 0.47 -1.14
C LYS A 15 8.11 0.29 -2.12
N LEU A 16 6.97 0.96 -1.89
CA LEU A 16 5.82 0.94 -2.79
C LEU A 16 6.17 1.51 -4.17
N LYS A 17 6.89 2.63 -4.25
CA LYS A 17 7.35 3.18 -5.54
C LYS A 17 8.20 2.19 -6.34
N ILE A 18 9.04 1.40 -5.68
CA ILE A 18 9.88 0.39 -6.34
C ILE A 18 9.02 -0.79 -6.81
N LEU A 19 8.11 -1.28 -5.97
CA LEU A 19 7.26 -2.44 -6.27
C LEU A 19 6.25 -2.12 -7.38
N LEU A 20 5.56 -0.98 -7.28
CA LEU A 20 4.56 -0.55 -8.26
C LEU A 20 5.15 -0.25 -9.64
N LYS A 21 6.41 0.20 -9.72
CA LYS A 21 7.12 0.34 -11.01
C LYS A 21 7.38 -0.98 -11.72
N LYS A 22 7.42 -2.08 -10.97
CA LYS A 22 7.67 -3.44 -11.49
C LYS A 22 6.40 -4.22 -11.78
N LEU A 23 5.24 -3.67 -11.42
CA LEU A 23 3.95 -4.31 -11.65
C LEU A 23 3.63 -4.34 -13.15
N ALA A 24 3.20 -5.50 -13.65
CA ALA A 24 2.64 -5.57 -14.99
C ALA A 24 1.24 -4.91 -15.04
N PRO A 25 0.77 -4.43 -16.20
CA PRO A 25 -0.58 -3.91 -16.33
C PRO A 25 -1.64 -4.93 -15.87
N GLY A 26 -2.60 -4.49 -15.04
CA GLY A 26 -3.64 -5.36 -14.48
C GLY A 26 -3.21 -6.20 -13.26
N GLU A 27 -1.95 -6.16 -12.86
CA GLU A 27 -1.55 -6.77 -11.58
C GLU A 27 -1.96 -5.89 -10.39
N THR A 28 -1.99 -6.51 -9.21
CA THR A 28 -2.28 -5.82 -7.94
C THR A 28 -1.27 -6.25 -6.88
N LEU A 29 -0.67 -5.27 -6.21
CA LEU A 29 0.17 -5.47 -5.03
C LEU A 29 -0.72 -5.53 -3.78
N SER A 30 -0.63 -6.63 -3.02
CA SER A 30 -1.31 -6.75 -1.72
C SER A 30 -0.31 -6.78 -0.56
N PHE A 31 -0.56 -6.00 0.49
CA PHE A 31 0.32 -5.91 1.67
C PHE A 31 -0.43 -5.48 2.94
N PHE A 32 0.16 -5.71 4.10
CA PHE A 32 -0.32 -5.21 5.37
C PHE A 32 0.29 -3.87 5.76
N ALA A 33 -0.54 -3.00 6.31
CA ALA A 33 -0.15 -1.68 6.82
C ALA A 33 -0.92 -1.32 8.10
N THR A 34 -0.41 -0.36 8.85
CA THR A 34 -1.10 0.26 9.99
C THR A 34 -2.09 1.32 9.52
N ARG A 35 -2.95 1.81 10.43
CA ARG A 35 -3.89 2.88 10.09
C ARG A 35 -3.17 4.15 9.61
N GLU A 36 -2.15 4.56 10.36
CA GLU A 36 -1.34 5.73 10.03
C GLU A 36 -0.71 5.61 8.63
N GLN A 37 -0.20 4.42 8.30
CA GLN A 37 0.36 4.17 6.99
C GLN A 37 -0.70 4.25 5.89
N VAL A 38 -1.90 3.70 6.08
CA VAL A 38 -2.99 3.80 5.10
C VAL A 38 -3.31 5.27 4.81
N ASP A 39 -3.52 6.06 5.86
CA ASP A 39 -3.92 7.47 5.76
C ASP A 39 -2.84 8.32 5.07
N ASN A 40 -1.55 8.07 5.35
CA ASN A 40 -0.44 8.87 4.82
C ASN A 40 0.11 8.37 3.48
N THR A 41 -0.05 7.08 3.15
CA THR A 41 0.58 6.49 1.96
C THR A 41 -0.40 6.16 0.84
N CYS A 42 -1.64 5.75 1.14
CA CYS A 42 -2.59 5.34 0.10
C CYS A 42 -3.11 6.52 -0.73
N ALA A 43 -3.46 7.64 -0.10
CA ALA A 43 -4.01 8.81 -0.79
C ALA A 43 -3.07 9.36 -1.90
N PRO A 44 -1.75 9.49 -1.68
CA PRO A 44 -0.81 9.84 -2.75
C PRO A 44 -0.82 8.88 -3.96
N PHE A 45 -1.01 7.57 -3.76
CA PHE A 45 -1.04 6.62 -4.88
C PHE A 45 -2.35 6.69 -5.65
N SER A 46 -3.49 6.84 -4.96
CA SER A 46 -4.79 7.05 -5.61
C SER A 46 -4.77 8.27 -6.54
N SER A 47 -4.19 9.39 -6.09
CA SER A 47 -4.05 10.61 -6.90
C SER A 47 -3.12 10.44 -8.12
N ASN A 48 -2.25 9.43 -8.12
CA ASN A 48 -1.33 9.13 -9.22
C ASN A 48 -1.88 8.07 -10.21
N GLY A 49 -3.19 7.80 -10.16
CA GLY A 49 -3.87 6.90 -11.09
C GLY A 49 -3.78 5.43 -10.73
N TYR A 50 -3.40 5.08 -9.50
CA TYR A 50 -3.52 3.71 -9.01
C TYR A 50 -4.90 3.49 -8.39
N GLN A 51 -5.45 2.29 -8.57
CA GLN A 51 -6.62 1.86 -7.81
C GLN A 51 -6.15 1.34 -6.45
N VAL A 52 -6.61 1.98 -5.38
CA VAL A 52 -6.25 1.59 -4.00
C VAL A 52 -7.51 1.21 -3.24
N VAL A 53 -7.53 0.02 -2.66
CA VAL A 53 -8.58 -0.44 -1.73
C VAL A 53 -7.94 -1.04 -0.49
N TRP A 54 -8.62 -0.97 0.65
CA TRP A 54 -8.13 -1.55 1.89
C TRP A 54 -9.28 -1.99 2.79
N ASP A 55 -9.03 -3.06 3.54
CA ASP A 55 -9.95 -3.62 4.52
C ASP A 55 -9.22 -3.74 5.87
N GLN A 56 -9.93 -3.52 6.97
CA GLN A 56 -9.37 -3.73 8.30
C GLN A 56 -9.39 -5.23 8.65
N GLU A 57 -8.24 -5.82 8.95
CA GLU A 57 -8.15 -7.23 9.38
C GLU A 57 -8.01 -7.38 10.90
N ALA A 58 -7.38 -6.43 11.58
CA ALA A 58 -7.26 -6.43 13.04
C ALA A 58 -7.11 -5.00 13.60
N GLU A 59 -6.92 -4.89 14.91
CA GLU A 59 -6.56 -3.63 15.54
C GLU A 59 -5.25 -3.10 14.94
N ASN A 60 -5.29 -1.88 14.39
CA ASN A 60 -4.17 -1.23 13.71
C ASN A 60 -3.50 -2.07 12.59
N ARG A 61 -4.26 -2.95 11.91
CA ARG A 61 -3.76 -3.77 10.80
C ARG A 61 -4.77 -3.83 9.66
N TYR A 62 -4.33 -3.43 8.47
CA TYR A 62 -5.15 -3.26 7.28
C TYR A 62 -4.52 -3.99 6.10
N LEU A 63 -5.33 -4.76 5.38
CA LEU A 63 -4.95 -5.38 4.12
C LEU A 63 -5.18 -4.36 3.01
N VAL A 64 -4.10 -3.84 2.44
CA VAL A 64 -4.11 -2.88 1.35
C VAL A 64 -3.86 -3.59 0.03
N ARG A 65 -4.59 -3.20 -1.01
CA ARG A 65 -4.41 -3.65 -2.39
C ARG A 65 -4.27 -2.44 -3.31
N ILE A 66 -3.17 -2.38 -4.06
CA ILE A 66 -2.85 -1.31 -5.00
C ILE A 66 -2.61 -1.91 -6.39
N GLY A 67 -3.43 -1.53 -7.37
CA GLY A 67 -3.32 -1.97 -8.76
C GLY A 67 -3.24 -0.78 -9.73
N LYS A 68 -2.86 -1.06 -10.98
CA LYS A 68 -2.79 -0.08 -12.07
C LYS A 68 -3.75 -0.43 -13.19
#